data_AF-A0A1A9W331-F1
#
_entry.id   AF-A0A1A9W331-F1
#
_cell.length_a   1.000
_cell.length_b   1.000
_cell.length_c   1.000
_cell.angle_alpha   90.00
_cell.angle_beta   90.00
_cell.angle_gamma   90.00
#
_symmetry.space_group_name_H-M   'P 1'
#
loop_
_entity.id
_entity.type
_entity.pdbx_description
1 polymer ?
#
loop_
_entity_poly.entity_id
_entity_poly.type
_entity_poly.pdbx_seq_one_letter_code
_entity_poly.pdbx_strand_id
1 'polypeptide(L)'
;MRIKCLSRKECLGVLMIIIGALAIKNYTSLFFFELMHEIDVFEHQYISASIAFISFYMGIASFILTPKNELARTYLRAYHALVYAVLVYMLFQTRNTYYSRFEGDINGFYGHEIFDDEDSQMALNLTLIQLILLFSGMIIVVQAYMVYARVLNVLARRGGAQEAGTV
;
A
#
# COMPACT_ATOMS: atom_id res chain seq x y z
N MET A 1 -18.78 26.72 -14.11
CA MET A 1 -18.54 25.27 -13.89
C MET A 1 -17.97 25.10 -12.48
N ARG A 2 -18.75 24.63 -11.49
CA ARG A 2 -18.26 24.42 -10.11
C ARG A 2 -17.53 23.07 -10.06
N ILE A 3 -16.21 23.10 -9.92
CA ILE A 3 -15.40 21.91 -9.64
C ILE A 3 -15.80 21.41 -8.25
N LYS A 4 -16.49 20.26 -8.17
CA LYS A 4 -16.74 19.58 -6.89
C LYS A 4 -15.46 18.86 -6.49
N CYS A 5 -14.79 19.32 -5.43
CA CYS A 5 -13.63 18.64 -4.88
C CYS A 5 -13.99 17.25 -4.33
N LEU A 6 -13.08 16.29 -4.50
CA LEU A 6 -13.22 14.94 -3.96
C LEU A 6 -13.20 14.98 -2.42
N SER A 7 -14.06 14.17 -1.81
CA SER A 7 -14.04 13.95 -0.36
C SER A 7 -12.80 13.14 0.06
N ARG A 8 -12.44 13.20 1.36
CA ARG A 8 -11.27 12.47 1.90
C ARG A 8 -11.30 10.97 1.59
N LYS A 9 -12.49 10.35 1.62
CA LYS A 9 -12.67 8.92 1.28
C LYS A 9 -12.41 8.64 -0.20
N GLU A 10 -12.82 9.54 -1.08
CA GLU A 10 -12.63 9.40 -2.53
C GLU A 10 -11.18 9.65 -2.90
N CYS A 11 -10.51 10.60 -2.24
CA CYS A 11 -9.07 10.81 -2.38
C CYS A 11 -8.26 9.57 -1.95
N LEU A 12 -8.61 8.95 -0.81
CA LEU A 12 -8.03 7.66 -0.41
C LEU A 12 -8.33 6.55 -1.42
N GLY A 13 -9.56 6.51 -1.96
CA GLY A 13 -9.94 5.56 -3.01
C GLY A 13 -9.12 5.71 -4.29
N VAL A 14 -8.90 6.95 -4.74
CA VAL A 14 -8.02 7.25 -5.88
C VAL A 14 -6.58 6.82 -5.59
N LEU A 15 -6.06 7.12 -4.40
CA LEU A 15 -4.70 6.70 -4.02
C LEU A 15 -4.56 5.17 -4.06
N MET A 16 -5.56 4.44 -3.57
CA MET A 16 -5.59 2.98 -3.66
C MET A 16 -5.59 2.50 -5.12
N ILE A 17 -6.38 3.11 -6.00
CA ILE A 17 -6.38 2.76 -7.43
C ILE A 17 -4.98 3.01 -8.06
N ILE A 18 -4.31 4.11 -7.69
CA ILE A 18 -2.96 4.41 -8.16
C ILE A 18 -1.97 3.35 -7.69
N ILE A 19 -2.02 2.95 -6.41
CA ILE A 19 -1.18 1.86 -5.89
C ILE A 19 -1.43 0.57 -6.67
N GLY A 20 -2.69 0.26 -6.97
CA GLY A 20 -3.04 -0.92 -7.76
C GLY A 20 -2.43 -0.89 -9.16
N ALA A 21 -2.45 0.27 -9.83
CA ALA A 21 -1.84 0.45 -11.14
C ALA A 21 -0.31 0.30 -11.10
N LEU A 22 0.35 0.88 -10.09
CA LEU A 22 1.78 0.72 -9.86
C LEU A 22 2.16 -0.75 -9.61
N ALA A 23 1.34 -1.48 -8.84
CA ALA A 23 1.57 -2.88 -8.56
C ALA A 23 1.38 -3.77 -9.80
N ILE A 24 0.42 -3.48 -10.67
CA ILE A 24 0.32 -4.14 -12.00
C ILE A 24 1.57 -3.85 -12.83
N LYS A 25 2.03 -2.60 -12.86
CA LYS A 25 3.25 -2.26 -13.60
C LYS A 25 4.45 -3.05 -13.05
N ASN A 26 4.59 -3.12 -11.73
CA ASN A 26 5.66 -3.87 -11.07
C ASN A 26 5.58 -5.39 -11.30
N TYR A 27 4.36 -5.94 -11.43
CA TYR A 27 4.14 -7.34 -11.81
C TYR A 27 4.57 -7.61 -13.26
N THR A 28 4.13 -6.75 -14.19
CA THR A 28 4.37 -6.94 -15.63
C THR A 28 5.81 -6.66 -16.06
N SER A 29 6.52 -5.78 -15.36
CA SER A 29 7.93 -5.51 -15.64
C SER A 29 8.84 -6.72 -15.38
N LEU A 30 8.43 -7.68 -14.55
CA LEU A 30 9.19 -8.92 -14.33
C LEU A 30 8.94 -10.01 -15.38
N PHE A 31 7.93 -9.85 -16.25
CA PHE A 31 7.65 -10.81 -17.31
C PHE A 31 8.76 -10.88 -18.39
N PHE A 32 9.68 -9.92 -18.35
CA PHE A 32 10.77 -9.75 -19.31
C PHE A 32 12.11 -10.32 -18.83
N PHE A 33 12.22 -10.76 -17.57
CA PHE A 33 13.44 -11.40 -17.08
C PHE A 33 13.46 -12.88 -17.46
N GLU A 34 14.59 -13.37 -18.00
CA GLU A 34 14.83 -14.80 -18.24
C GLU A 34 14.83 -15.64 -16.94
N LEU A 35 14.87 -14.97 -15.78
CA LEU A 35 14.83 -15.53 -14.41
C LEU A 35 13.44 -15.94 -13.88
N MET A 36 12.43 -16.03 -14.75
CA MET A 36 11.03 -16.37 -14.43
C MET A 36 10.82 -17.67 -13.61
N HIS A 37 11.84 -18.51 -13.48
CA HIS A 37 11.78 -19.78 -12.75
C HIS A 37 12.38 -19.71 -11.34
N GLU A 38 12.89 -18.56 -10.93
CA GLU A 38 13.39 -18.36 -9.58
C GLU A 38 12.26 -18.07 -8.59
N ILE A 39 12.37 -18.68 -7.41
CA ILE A 39 11.37 -18.58 -6.32
C ILE A 39 11.16 -17.11 -5.92
N ASP A 40 12.22 -16.31 -5.87
CA ASP A 40 12.16 -14.90 -5.50
C ASP A 40 11.31 -14.06 -6.47
N VAL A 41 11.38 -14.36 -7.76
CA VAL A 41 10.60 -13.69 -8.81
C VAL A 41 9.12 -14.05 -8.67
N PHE A 42 8.82 -15.31 -8.38
CA PHE A 42 7.46 -15.77 -8.09
C PHE A 42 6.87 -15.09 -6.85
N GLU A 43 7.65 -14.96 -5.77
CA GLU A 43 7.22 -14.26 -4.55
C GLU A 43 6.91 -12.78 -4.82
N HIS A 44 7.79 -12.08 -5.55
CA HIS A 44 7.51 -10.68 -5.94
C HIS A 44 6.24 -10.55 -6.76
N GLN A 45 6.06 -11.41 -7.76
CA GLN A 45 4.86 -11.40 -8.62
C GLN A 45 3.60 -11.63 -7.79
N TYR A 46 3.64 -12.59 -6.87
CA TYR A 46 2.52 -12.88 -5.99
C TYR A 46 2.18 -11.71 -5.06
N ILE A 47 3.20 -11.06 -4.48
CA ILE A 47 3.02 -9.88 -3.63
C ILE A 47 2.46 -8.71 -4.45
N SER A 48 3.00 -8.47 -5.65
CA SER A 48 2.53 -7.41 -6.53
C SER A 48 1.09 -7.62 -6.99
N ALA A 49 0.72 -8.85 -7.35
CA ALA A 49 -0.67 -9.21 -7.67
C ALA A 49 -1.61 -9.04 -6.46
N SER A 50 -1.17 -9.44 -5.27
CA SER A 50 -1.95 -9.29 -4.03
C SER A 50 -2.21 -7.82 -3.69
N ILE A 51 -1.17 -6.97 -3.82
CA ILE A 51 -1.29 -5.52 -3.65
C ILE A 51 -2.25 -4.95 -4.70
N ALA A 52 -2.08 -5.30 -5.98
CA ALA A 52 -2.96 -4.84 -7.04
C ALA A 52 -4.44 -5.16 -6.74
N PHE A 53 -4.72 -6.42 -6.40
CA PHE A 53 -6.08 -6.87 -6.13
C PHE A 53 -6.71 -6.15 -4.94
N ILE A 54 -6.03 -6.09 -3.80
CA ILE A 54 -6.60 -5.42 -2.61
C ILE A 54 -6.77 -3.92 -2.85
N SER A 55 -5.83 -3.30 -3.57
CA SER A 55 -5.86 -1.88 -3.87
C SER A 55 -7.00 -1.49 -4.79
N PHE A 56 -7.27 -2.26 -5.84
CA PHE A 56 -8.46 -2.02 -6.68
C PHE A 56 -9.75 -2.32 -5.95
N TYR A 57 -9.82 -3.44 -5.24
CA TYR A 57 -11.03 -3.82 -4.49
C TYR A 57 -11.41 -2.74 -3.47
N MET A 58 -10.44 -2.30 -2.66
CA MET A 58 -10.68 -1.27 -1.64
C MET A 58 -10.81 0.14 -2.21
N GLY A 59 -10.11 0.42 -3.31
CA GLY A 59 -10.25 1.66 -4.07
C GLY A 59 -11.69 1.84 -4.54
N ILE A 60 -12.23 0.85 -5.26
CA ILE A 60 -13.62 0.85 -5.76
C ILE A 60 -14.62 0.84 -4.59
N ALA A 61 -14.39 0.02 -3.56
CA ALA A 61 -15.25 -0.04 -2.39
C ALA A 61 -15.38 1.32 -1.67
N SER A 62 -14.35 2.17 -1.72
CA SER A 62 -14.38 3.51 -1.13
C SER A 62 -15.39 4.45 -1.81
N PHE A 63 -15.74 4.20 -3.08
CA PHE A 63 -16.76 4.96 -3.80
C PHE A 63 -18.17 4.40 -3.58
N ILE A 64 -18.32 3.07 -3.57
CA ILE A 64 -19.63 2.42 -3.71
C ILE A 64 -20.10 1.72 -2.43
N LEU A 65 -19.18 1.15 -1.64
CA LEU A 65 -19.49 0.16 -0.61
C LEU A 65 -19.22 0.65 0.82
N THR A 66 -19.08 1.96 1.04
CA THR A 66 -18.79 2.48 2.38
C THR A 66 -19.96 2.20 3.35
N PRO A 67 -19.75 1.44 4.45
CA PRO A 67 -20.82 1.11 5.38
C PRO A 67 -21.42 2.36 6.03
N LYS A 68 -22.76 2.40 6.12
CA LYS A 68 -23.49 3.44 6.88
C LYS A 68 -23.28 3.28 8.38
N ASN A 69 -23.25 2.03 8.88
CA ASN A 69 -22.96 1.73 10.27
C ASN A 69 -21.51 2.13 10.61
N GLU A 70 -21.36 2.98 11.62
CA GLU A 70 -20.07 3.48 12.02
C GLU A 70 -19.14 2.39 12.58
N LEU A 71 -19.66 1.40 13.33
CA LEU A 71 -18.89 0.27 13.87
C LEU A 71 -18.26 -0.53 12.73
N ALA A 72 -19.07 -0.94 11.75
CA ALA A 72 -18.62 -1.64 10.55
C ALA A 72 -17.56 -0.83 9.77
N ARG A 73 -17.73 0.49 9.68
CA ARG A 73 -16.74 1.38 9.04
C ARG A 73 -15.39 1.36 9.77
N THR A 74 -15.38 1.25 11.10
CA THR A 74 -14.14 1.24 11.87
C THR A 74 -13.43 -0.10 11.78
N TYR A 75 -14.17 -1.21 11.81
CA TYR A 75 -13.60 -2.52 11.51
C TYR A 75 -13.01 -2.59 10.10
N LEU A 76 -13.70 -2.03 9.11
CA LEU A 76 -13.17 -1.95 7.74
C LEU A 76 -11.86 -1.14 7.67
N ARG A 77 -11.75 -0.02 8.39
CA ARG A 77 -10.51 0.76 8.46
C ARG A 77 -9.37 0.00 9.15
N ALA A 78 -9.66 -0.70 10.25
CA ALA A 78 -8.68 -1.53 10.94
C ALA A 78 -8.22 -2.69 10.04
N TYR A 79 -9.15 -3.32 9.32
CA TYR A 79 -8.85 -4.33 8.31
C TYR A 79 -7.92 -3.78 7.21
N HIS A 80 -8.20 -2.57 6.68
CA HIS A 80 -7.32 -1.95 5.70
C HIS A 80 -5.91 -1.73 6.25
N ALA A 81 -5.78 -1.15 7.45
CA ALA A 81 -4.49 -0.90 8.06
C ALA A 81 -3.69 -2.19 8.24
N LEU A 82 -4.35 -3.26 8.71
CA LEU A 82 -3.71 -4.57 8.92
C LEU A 82 -3.26 -5.21 7.61
N VAL A 83 -4.13 -5.27 6.60
CA VAL A 83 -3.80 -5.92 5.31
C VAL A 83 -2.67 -5.17 4.61
N TYR A 84 -2.73 -3.84 4.56
CA TYR A 84 -1.63 -3.06 3.99
C TYR A 84 -0.34 -3.20 4.80
N ALA A 85 -0.39 -3.30 6.14
CA ALA A 85 0.82 -3.53 6.93
C ALA A 85 1.49 -4.87 6.62
N VAL A 86 0.71 -5.95 6.46
CA VAL A 86 1.25 -7.27 6.07
C VAL A 86 1.85 -7.21 4.67
N LEU A 87 1.14 -6.64 3.70
CA LEU A 87 1.62 -6.56 2.32
C LEU A 87 2.85 -5.65 2.17
N VAL A 88 2.90 -4.54 2.91
CA VAL A 88 4.07 -3.65 2.97
C VAL A 88 5.26 -4.37 3.58
N TYR A 89 5.07 -5.16 4.64
CA TYR A 89 6.13 -5.96 5.22
C TYR A 89 6.70 -6.96 4.21
N MET A 90 5.83 -7.72 3.52
CA MET A 90 6.26 -8.68 2.50
C MET A 90 6.99 -7.98 1.34
N LEU A 91 6.45 -6.86 0.84
CA LEU A 91 7.09 -6.09 -0.23
C LEU A 91 8.45 -5.50 0.20
N PHE A 92 8.59 -5.11 1.47
CA PHE A 92 9.85 -4.64 2.03
C PHE A 92 10.89 -5.76 2.11
N GLN A 93 10.47 -6.99 2.46
CA GLN A 93 11.35 -8.16 2.41
C GLN A 93 11.83 -8.42 0.98
N THR A 94 10.91 -8.44 0.01
CA THR A 94 11.25 -8.56 -1.42
C THR A 94 12.26 -7.50 -1.88
N ARG A 95 12.06 -6.24 -1.49
CA ARG A 95 13.01 -5.15 -1.77
C ARG A 95 14.41 -5.45 -1.23
N ASN A 96 14.50 -5.91 0.02
CA ASN A 96 15.79 -6.20 0.65
C ASN A 96 16.49 -7.40 0.00
N THR A 97 15.73 -8.42 -0.39
CA THR A 97 16.27 -9.56 -1.16
C THR A 97 16.88 -9.07 -2.47
N TYR A 98 16.15 -8.28 -3.27
CA TYR A 98 16.70 -7.69 -4.50
C TYR A 98 17.92 -6.82 -4.21
N TYR A 99 17.86 -5.94 -3.21
CA TYR A 99 18.99 -5.08 -2.89
C TYR A 99 20.23 -5.89 -2.51
N SER A 100 20.10 -6.93 -1.68
CA SER A 100 21.23 -7.78 -1.27
C SER A 100 21.85 -8.58 -2.42
N ARG A 101 21.05 -8.93 -3.42
CA ARG A 101 21.48 -9.75 -4.56
C ARG A 101 22.17 -8.92 -5.64
N PHE A 102 21.76 -7.66 -5.79
CA PHE A 102 22.23 -6.73 -6.82
C PHE A 102 23.04 -5.54 -6.26
N GLU A 103 23.44 -5.57 -4.97
CA GLU A 103 24.15 -4.47 -4.29
C GLU A 103 25.46 -4.06 -5.01
N GLY A 104 26.15 -5.04 -5.60
CA GLY A 104 27.38 -4.81 -6.38
C GLY A 104 27.12 -4.04 -7.68
N ASP A 105 26.08 -4.41 -8.42
CA ASP A 105 25.74 -3.81 -9.71
C ASP A 105 25.05 -2.44 -9.54
N ILE A 106 24.25 -2.27 -8.47
CA ILE A 106 23.58 -1.00 -8.12
C ILE A 106 24.59 0.06 -7.66
N ASN A 107 25.67 -0.32 -6.99
CA ASN A 107 26.73 0.63 -6.59
C ASN A 107 27.73 0.91 -7.74
N GLY A 108 27.86 -0.01 -8.72
CA GLY A 108 28.55 0.22 -9.99
C GLY A 108 27.78 1.12 -10.97
N PHE A 109 26.46 1.27 -10.77
CA PHE A 109 25.50 2.05 -11.57
C PHE A 109 25.83 3.54 -11.76
N TYR A 110 26.65 4.13 -10.89
CA TYR A 110 27.14 5.51 -10.99
C TYR A 110 28.56 5.62 -11.60
N GLY A 111 29.20 4.49 -11.89
CA GLY A 111 30.63 4.38 -12.20
C GLY A 111 30.96 4.57 -13.68
N HIS A 112 30.57 3.64 -14.55
CA HIS A 112 30.72 3.71 -16.01
C HIS A 112 30.28 2.36 -16.63
N GLU A 113 29.94 2.42 -17.92
CA GLU A 113 29.76 1.33 -18.89
C GLU A 113 28.30 0.84 -19.11
N ILE A 114 27.84 1.10 -20.35
CA ILE A 114 26.75 0.49 -21.13
C ILE A 114 25.60 -0.14 -20.33
N PHE A 115 24.45 0.54 -20.30
CA PHE A 115 23.20 -0.01 -19.75
C PHE A 115 22.74 -1.22 -20.58
N ASP A 116 22.69 -2.40 -19.95
CA ASP A 116 21.88 -3.50 -20.45
C ASP A 116 20.40 -3.27 -20.06
N ASP A 117 19.47 -3.73 -20.91
CA ASP A 117 18.04 -3.54 -20.71
C ASP A 117 17.55 -4.09 -19.36
N GLU A 118 18.24 -5.09 -18.81
CA GLU A 118 17.95 -5.73 -17.53
C GLU A 118 18.18 -4.81 -16.32
N ASP A 119 19.28 -4.05 -16.31
CA ASP A 119 19.62 -3.13 -15.21
C ASP A 119 18.63 -1.99 -15.09
N SER A 120 18.21 -1.46 -16.25
CA SER A 120 17.19 -0.40 -16.31
C SER A 120 15.83 -0.89 -15.79
N GLN A 121 15.48 -2.14 -16.06
CA GLN A 121 14.25 -2.77 -15.59
C GLN A 121 14.30 -3.07 -14.09
N MET A 122 15.45 -3.49 -13.57
CA MET A 122 15.65 -3.70 -12.12
C MET A 122 15.50 -2.38 -11.35
N ALA A 123 16.15 -1.31 -11.83
CA ALA A 123 16.02 0.02 -11.24
C ALA A 123 14.56 0.53 -11.27
N LEU A 124 13.84 0.27 -12.35
CA LEU A 124 12.41 0.57 -12.45
C LEU A 124 11.59 -0.22 -11.41
N ASN A 125 11.83 -1.53 -11.25
CA ASN A 125 11.14 -2.37 -10.29
C ASN A 125 11.39 -1.90 -8.84
N LEU A 126 12.63 -1.61 -8.48
CA LEU A 126 12.97 -1.05 -7.16
C LEU A 126 12.31 0.30 -6.92
N THR A 127 12.25 1.16 -7.94
CA THR A 127 11.56 2.46 -7.86
C THR A 127 10.05 2.27 -7.67
N LEU A 128 9.43 1.35 -8.40
CA LEU A 128 8.02 1.01 -8.26
C LEU A 128 7.71 0.45 -6.87
N ILE A 129 8.53 -0.46 -6.36
CA ILE A 129 8.43 -0.98 -4.99
C ILE A 129 8.48 0.18 -3.99
N GLN A 130 9.44 1.09 -4.11
CA GLN A 130 9.58 2.23 -3.21
C GLN A 130 8.35 3.15 -3.22
N LEU A 131 7.78 3.43 -4.40
CA LEU A 131 6.55 4.22 -4.53
C LEU A 131 5.34 3.51 -3.90
N ILE A 132 5.19 2.21 -4.14
CA ILE A 132 4.12 1.39 -3.54
C ILE A 132 4.23 1.40 -2.02
N LEU A 133 5.44 1.24 -1.47
CA LEU A 133 5.71 1.29 -0.02
C LEU A 133 5.34 2.67 0.57
N LEU A 134 5.76 3.75 -0.09
CA LEU A 134 5.46 5.12 0.35
C LEU A 134 3.95 5.37 0.43
N PHE A 135 3.23 5.09 -0.66
CA PHE A 135 1.78 5.33 -0.73
C PHE A 135 0.99 4.39 0.18
N SER A 136 1.41 3.13 0.32
CA SER A 136 0.79 2.19 1.25
C SER A 136 1.00 2.62 2.71
N GLY A 137 2.19 3.14 3.04
CA GLY A 137 2.47 3.74 4.35
C GLY A 137 1.51 4.89 4.70
N MET A 138 1.24 5.78 3.73
CA MET A 138 0.25 6.84 3.91
C MET A 138 -1.15 6.30 4.23
N ILE A 139 -1.58 5.25 3.53
CA ILE A 139 -2.88 4.60 3.79
C ILE A 139 -2.90 4.06 5.22
N ILE A 140 -1.88 3.33 5.63
CA ILE A 140 -1.81 2.74 6.98
C ILE A 140 -1.94 3.84 8.04
N VAL A 141 -1.13 4.90 7.94
CA VAL A 141 -1.14 6.01 8.91
C VAL A 141 -2.51 6.67 8.98
N VAL A 142 -3.11 6.98 7.84
CA VAL A 142 -4.41 7.66 7.77
C VAL A 142 -5.53 6.78 8.35
N GLN A 143 -5.53 5.48 8.02
CA GLN A 143 -6.55 4.54 8.54
C GLN A 143 -6.37 4.30 10.04
N ALA A 144 -5.13 4.09 10.51
CA ALA A 144 -4.82 3.90 11.92
C ALA A 144 -5.21 5.12 12.75
N TYR A 145 -4.89 6.34 12.28
CA TYR A 145 -5.29 7.58 12.94
C TYR A 145 -6.81 7.71 13.06
N MET A 146 -7.55 7.36 12.00
CA MET A 146 -9.02 7.39 12.03
C MET A 146 -9.63 6.38 13.00
N VAL A 147 -8.99 5.22 13.19
CA VAL A 147 -9.40 4.24 14.22
C VAL A 147 -9.09 4.80 15.60
N TYR A 148 -7.86 5.28 15.82
CA TYR A 148 -7.41 5.84 17.09
C TYR A 148 -8.29 6.99 17.59
N ALA A 149 -8.53 7.99 16.74
CA ALA A 149 -9.39 9.14 17.07
C ALA A 149 -10.80 8.70 17.50
N ARG A 150 -11.32 7.62 16.92
CA ARG A 150 -12.63 7.09 17.30
C ARG A 150 -12.60 6.39 18.65
N VAL A 151 -11.60 5.56 18.91
CA VAL A 151 -11.44 4.88 20.20
C VAL A 151 -11.37 5.93 21.32
N LEU A 152 -10.59 7.00 21.13
CA LEU A 152 -10.54 8.11 22.08
C LEU A 152 -11.90 8.76 22.30
N ASN A 153 -12.65 9.08 21.25
CA ASN A 153 -13.98 9.68 21.38
C ASN A 153 -14.98 8.78 22.11
N VAL A 154 -14.91 7.46 21.89
CA VAL A 154 -15.77 6.50 22.60
C VAL A 154 -15.38 6.41 24.08
N LEU A 155 -14.09 6.37 24.40
CA LEU A 155 -13.59 6.35 25.77
C LEU A 155 -13.96 7.63 26.52
N ALA A 156 -13.80 8.80 25.89
CA ALA A 156 -14.18 10.09 26.47
C ALA A 156 -15.68 10.17 26.78
N ARG A 157 -16.54 9.66 25.88
CA ARG A 157 -18.00 9.60 26.12
C ARG A 157 -18.36 8.65 27.25
N ARG A 158 -17.65 7.53 27.41
CA ARG A 158 -17.86 6.60 28.52
C ARG A 158 -17.41 7.22 29.85
N GLY A 159 -16.26 7.90 29.87
CA GLY A 159 -15.77 8.60 31.05
C GLY A 159 -16.71 9.72 31.50
N GLY A 160 -17.20 10.56 30.58
CA GLY A 160 -18.15 11.63 30.90
C GLY A 160 -19.55 11.13 31.28
N ALA A 161 -20.00 10.00 30.72
CA ALA A 161 -21.24 9.35 31.15
C ALA A 161 -21.12 8.74 32.56
N GLN A 162 -19.91 8.39 32.99
CA GLN A 162 -19.64 7.88 34.33
C GLN A 162 -19.68 9.00 35.39
N GLU A 163 -19.23 10.22 35.04
CA GLU A 163 -19.36 11.41 35.91
C GLU A 163 -20.80 11.94 36.00
N ALA A 164 -21.60 11.81 34.94
CA ALA A 164 -23.00 12.24 34.94
C ALA A 164 -23.97 11.25 35.64
N GLY A 165 -23.53 10.03 35.94
CA GLY A 165 -24.31 8.99 36.60
C GLY A 165 -24.12 8.88 38.12
N THR A 166 -23.31 9.76 38.72
CA THR A 166 -22.98 9.79 40.16
C THR A 166 -23.50 11.04 40.88
N VAL A 167 -24.66 11.57 40.47
CA VAL A 167 -25.38 12.64 41.19
C VAL A 167 -26.78 12.16 41.54
#